data_AF-A0A960B1M7-F1
#
_entry.id   AF-A0A960B1M7-F1
#
_cell.length_a   1.000
_cell.length_b   1.000
_cell.length_c   1.000
_cell.angle_alpha   90.00
_cell.angle_beta   90.00
_cell.angle_gamma   90.00
#
_symmetry.space_group_name_H-M   'P 1'
#
loop_
_entity.id
_entity.type
_entity.pdbx_description
1 polymer ?
#
loop_
_entity_poly.entity_id
_entity_poly.type
_entity_poly.pdbx_seq_one_letter_code
_entity_poly.pdbx_strand_id
1 'polypeptide(L)'
;METPSRAGQPAEPSDLVDVAHLVTAYYTGVPDPDNLDQRVAFGTSGHRGTSLKTAFNETHILATTQAICDYRRDQGFNGPLFIGRDTHGLSEPAWATAIEVLVANDVT
;
A
#
# COMPACT_ATOMS: atom_id res chain seq x y z
N MET A 1 -2.38 -12.79 27.28
CA MET A 1 -2.67 -13.15 25.88
C MET A 1 -2.47 -14.65 25.77
N GLU A 2 -3.56 -15.41 25.65
CA GLU A 2 -3.45 -16.86 25.51
C GLU A 2 -2.91 -17.20 24.12
N THR A 3 -1.98 -18.15 24.06
CA THR A 3 -1.42 -18.63 22.80
C THR A 3 -2.50 -19.39 22.04
N PRO A 4 -2.77 -19.07 20.76
CA PRO A 4 -3.72 -19.82 19.95
C PRO A 4 -3.39 -21.31 19.95
N SER A 5 -4.42 -22.16 19.95
CA SER A 5 -4.26 -23.62 20.03
C SER A 5 -3.40 -24.23 18.90
N ARG A 6 -3.29 -23.54 17.76
CA ARG A 6 -2.47 -23.94 16.60
C ARG A 6 -1.20 -23.10 16.39
N ALA A 7 -0.74 -22.36 17.39
CA ALA A 7 0.50 -21.58 17.26
C ALA A 7 1.70 -22.48 16.93
N GLY A 8 2.49 -22.08 15.93
CA GLY A 8 3.67 -22.84 15.46
C GLY A 8 3.35 -24.04 14.57
N GLN A 9 2.08 -24.30 14.26
CA GLN A 9 1.67 -25.34 13.31
C GLN A 9 1.64 -24.78 11.87
N PRO A 10 1.77 -25.65 10.85
CA PRO A 10 1.56 -25.25 9.45
C PRO A 10 0.17 -24.63 9.26
N ALA A 11 0.08 -23.63 8.37
CA ALA A 11 -1.19 -23.02 8.00
C ALA A 11 -2.11 -24.03 7.30
N GLU A 12 -3.40 -23.95 7.59
CA GLU A 12 -4.45 -24.72 6.91
C GLU A 12 -5.02 -23.91 5.74
N PRO A 13 -5.67 -24.54 4.75
CA PRO A 13 -6.29 -23.82 3.64
C PRO A 13 -7.28 -22.72 4.08
N SER A 14 -7.96 -22.89 5.22
CA SER A 14 -8.88 -21.89 5.79
C SER A 14 -8.18 -20.66 6.38
N ASP A 15 -6.88 -20.73 6.63
CA ASP A 15 -6.07 -19.61 7.12
C ASP A 15 -5.62 -18.69 5.99
N LEU A 16 -5.71 -19.16 4.74
CA LEU A 16 -5.15 -18.47 3.57
C LEU A 16 -6.12 -17.40 3.04
N VAL A 17 -5.55 -16.27 2.60
CA VAL A 17 -6.30 -15.20 1.93
C VAL A 17 -6.58 -15.56 0.48
N ASP A 18 -7.74 -15.14 -0.03
CA ASP A 18 -7.98 -15.07 -1.47
C ASP A 18 -7.21 -13.87 -2.06
N VAL A 19 -6.08 -14.17 -2.69
CA VAL A 19 -5.18 -13.15 -3.27
C VAL A 19 -5.86 -12.41 -4.43
N ALA A 20 -6.69 -13.08 -5.22
CA ALA A 20 -7.36 -12.45 -6.36
C ALA A 20 -8.36 -11.41 -5.85
N HIS A 21 -9.19 -11.77 -4.86
CA HIS A 21 -10.11 -10.83 -4.24
C HIS A 21 -9.37 -9.67 -3.55
N LEU A 22 -8.26 -9.94 -2.85
CA LEU A 22 -7.42 -8.91 -2.23
C LEU A 22 -6.92 -7.87 -3.25
N VAL A 23 -6.43 -8.34 -4.41
CA VAL A 23 -5.95 -7.46 -5.49
C VAL A 23 -7.11 -6.75 -6.18
N THR A 24 -8.23 -7.42 -6.44
CA THR A 24 -9.43 -6.75 -7.00
C THR A 24 -9.90 -5.63 -6.08
N ALA A 25 -9.99 -5.88 -4.77
CA ALA A 25 -10.40 -4.88 -3.79
C ALA A 25 -9.48 -3.64 -3.78
N TYR A 26 -8.18 -3.81 -4.08
CA TYR A 26 -7.24 -2.68 -4.16
C TYR A 26 -7.66 -1.65 -5.22
N TYR A 27 -8.12 -2.12 -6.38
CA TYR A 27 -8.53 -1.27 -7.49
C TYR A 27 -9.99 -0.81 -7.39
N THR A 28 -10.88 -1.65 -6.86
CA THR A 28 -12.33 -1.33 -6.83
C THR A 28 -12.76 -0.59 -5.57
N GLY A 29 -12.00 -0.70 -4.48
CA GLY A 29 -12.29 -0.02 -3.23
C GLY A 29 -11.82 1.43 -3.26
N VAL A 30 -12.73 2.36 -2.96
CA VAL A 30 -12.43 3.80 -2.86
C VAL A 30 -12.56 4.22 -1.40
N PRO A 31 -11.50 4.76 -0.76
CA PRO A 31 -11.56 5.18 0.64
C PRO A 31 -12.52 6.34 0.84
N ASP A 32 -13.30 6.26 1.91
CA ASP A 32 -14.12 7.34 2.43
C ASP A 32 -13.26 8.28 3.29
N PRO A 33 -13.03 9.54 2.87
CA PRO A 33 -12.21 10.48 3.63
C PRO A 33 -12.84 10.89 4.96
N ASP A 34 -14.13 10.70 5.18
CA ASP A 34 -14.76 10.98 6.48
C ASP A 34 -14.50 9.87 7.50
N ASN A 35 -14.26 8.65 7.03
CA ASN A 35 -13.89 7.51 7.87
C ASN A 35 -12.40 7.53 8.23
N LEU A 36 -12.09 7.73 9.52
CA LEU A 36 -10.72 7.77 10.04
C LEU A 36 -9.91 6.50 9.73
N ASP A 37 -10.55 5.33 9.72
CA ASP A 37 -9.88 4.04 9.50
C ASP A 37 -9.44 3.82 8.03
N GLN A 38 -9.96 4.63 7.11
CA GLN A 38 -9.66 4.58 5.67
C GLN A 38 -8.74 5.72 5.21
N ARG A 39 -8.25 6.54 6.14
CA ARG A 39 -7.33 7.64 5.82
C ARG A 39 -5.90 7.15 5.72
N VAL A 40 -5.09 7.88 4.95
CA VAL A 40 -3.64 7.71 4.99
C VAL A 40 -3.12 8.05 6.39
N ALA A 41 -2.41 7.10 6.98
CA ALA A 41 -1.68 7.26 8.23
C ALA A 41 -0.20 6.92 7.98
N PHE A 42 0.59 7.93 7.58
CA PHE A 42 1.99 7.75 7.19
C PHE A 42 2.93 8.04 8.37
N GLY A 43 3.26 6.99 9.14
CA GLY A 43 4.09 7.08 10.35
C GLY A 43 5.57 6.77 10.11
N THR A 44 6.29 6.41 11.18
CA THR A 44 7.72 6.03 11.12
C THR A 44 8.01 4.85 10.20
N SER A 45 7.01 3.98 9.98
CA SER A 45 7.08 2.82 9.08
C SER A 45 6.24 2.97 7.82
N GLY A 46 5.94 4.21 7.42
CA GLY A 46 5.04 4.54 6.33
C GLY A 46 3.57 4.29 6.66
N HIS A 47 2.75 4.16 5.62
CA HIS A 47 1.34 3.79 5.72
C HIS A 47 1.16 2.28 5.49
N ARG A 48 0.27 1.67 6.28
CA ARG A 48 -0.06 0.24 6.22
C ARG A 48 -1.56 0.05 6.34
N GLY A 49 -2.08 -1.00 5.69
CA GLY A 49 -3.48 -1.38 5.77
C GLY A 49 -3.77 -2.59 4.91
N THR A 50 -5.04 -2.80 4.60
CA THR A 50 -5.50 -3.85 3.69
C THR A 50 -6.61 -3.31 2.80
N SER A 51 -6.61 -3.70 1.53
CA SER A 51 -7.64 -3.34 0.57
C SER A 51 -9.03 -3.87 0.96
N LEU A 52 -9.09 -4.99 1.69
CA LEU A 52 -10.34 -5.60 2.17
C LEU A 52 -11.08 -4.74 3.21
N LYS A 53 -10.40 -3.76 3.80
CA LYS A 53 -10.99 -2.77 4.71
C LYS A 53 -10.96 -1.36 4.13
N THR A 54 -10.67 -1.24 2.84
CA THR A 54 -10.53 0.03 2.15
C THR A 54 -9.49 0.97 2.80
N ALA A 55 -8.42 0.39 3.37
CA ALA A 55 -7.37 1.12 4.09
C ALA A 55 -5.99 0.96 3.45
N PHE A 56 -5.92 0.36 2.25
CA PHE A 56 -4.71 0.25 1.42
C PHE A 56 -5.15 -0.10 -0.01
N ASN A 57 -5.49 0.94 -0.77
CA ASN A 57 -6.12 0.87 -2.09
C ASN A 57 -5.42 1.85 -3.03
N GLU A 58 -5.71 1.77 -4.32
CA GLU A 58 -5.04 2.58 -5.35
C GLU A 58 -4.97 4.07 -5.00
N THR A 59 -6.09 4.66 -4.54
CA THR A 59 -6.16 6.08 -4.14
C THR A 59 -5.15 6.45 -3.06
N HIS A 60 -4.86 5.54 -2.12
CA HIS A 60 -3.86 5.80 -1.06
C HIS A 60 -2.45 5.89 -1.65
N ILE A 61 -2.13 5.00 -2.58
CA ILE A 61 -0.80 4.94 -3.21
C ILE A 61 -0.61 6.09 -4.18
N LEU A 62 -1.63 6.44 -4.96
CA LEU A 62 -1.65 7.64 -5.80
C LEU A 62 -1.35 8.89 -4.96
N ALA A 63 -2.12 9.12 -3.90
CA ALA A 63 -1.98 10.29 -3.05
C ALA A 63 -0.62 10.34 -2.32
N THR A 64 -0.19 9.21 -1.76
CA THR A 64 1.08 9.13 -1.03
C THR A 64 2.28 9.33 -1.95
N THR A 65 2.26 8.73 -3.14
CA THR A 65 3.36 8.87 -4.10
C THR A 65 3.43 10.30 -4.63
N GLN A 66 2.29 10.91 -4.93
CA GLN A 66 2.27 12.32 -5.36
C GLN A 66 2.83 13.24 -4.26
N ALA A 67 2.43 13.03 -3.00
CA ALA A 67 2.98 13.79 -1.88
C ALA A 67 4.50 13.64 -1.75
N ILE A 68 5.05 12.45 -2.03
CA ILE A 68 6.50 12.22 -2.06
C ILE A 68 7.16 13.00 -3.22
N CYS A 69 6.57 12.99 -4.42
CA CYS A 69 7.06 13.76 -5.57
C CYS A 69 7.11 15.26 -5.24
N ASP A 70 6.04 15.80 -4.66
CA ASP A 70 5.95 17.22 -4.29
C ASP A 70 6.99 17.58 -3.22
N TYR A 71 7.11 16.75 -2.18
CA TYR A 71 8.13 16.95 -1.15
C TYR A 71 9.55 16.92 -1.72
N ARG A 72 9.86 15.97 -2.61
CA ARG A 72 11.17 15.88 -3.26
C ARG A 72 11.49 17.16 -4.05
N ARG A 73 10.50 17.67 -4.79
CA ARG A 73 10.62 18.92 -5.57
C ARG A 73 10.92 20.10 -4.66
N ASP A 74 10.17 20.26 -3.57
CA ASP A 74 10.34 21.35 -2.60
C ASP A 74 11.70 21.31 -1.90
N GLN A 75 12.24 20.11 -1.68
CA GLN A 75 13.58 19.93 -1.11
C GLN A 75 14.71 19.98 -2.14
N GLY A 76 14.41 20.08 -3.44
CA GLY A 76 15.41 20.08 -4.51
C GLY A 76 16.09 18.72 -4.74
N PHE A 77 15.43 17.60 -4.39
CA PHE A 77 15.94 16.24 -4.57
C PHE A 77 15.70 15.75 -6.00
N ASN A 78 16.65 16.08 -6.89
CA ASN A 78 16.57 15.82 -8.33
C ASN A 78 17.31 14.54 -8.80
N GLY A 79 17.93 13.80 -7.89
CA GLY A 79 18.56 12.51 -8.23
C GLY A 79 17.54 11.39 -8.47
N PRO A 80 17.99 10.19 -8.87
CA PRO A 80 17.10 9.07 -9.10
C PRO A 80 16.40 8.60 -7.80
N LEU A 81 15.26 7.93 -7.94
CA LEU A 81 14.51 7.27 -6.89
C LEU A 81 14.56 5.76 -7.10
N PHE A 82 15.17 5.08 -6.14
CA PHE A 82 15.15 3.62 -6.09
C PHE A 82 13.87 3.16 -5.37
N ILE A 83 13.03 2.42 -6.08
CA ILE A 83 11.82 1.82 -5.52
C ILE A 83 11.95 0.30 -5.45
N GLY A 84 11.64 -0.26 -4.28
CA GLY A 84 11.62 -1.69 -4.05
C GLY A 84 10.28 -2.12 -3.44
N ARG A 85 9.97 -3.41 -3.56
CA ARG A 85 8.77 -4.02 -2.97
C ARG A 85 9.11 -5.38 -2.37
N ASP A 86 8.28 -5.84 -1.44
CA ASP A 86 8.37 -7.20 -0.91
C ASP A 86 7.40 -8.17 -1.64
N THR A 87 7.17 -9.34 -1.04
CA THR A 87 6.37 -10.43 -1.61
C THR A 87 4.90 -10.44 -1.17
N HIS A 88 4.39 -9.42 -0.45
CA HIS A 88 2.97 -9.36 -0.12
C HIS A 88 2.11 -9.16 -1.38
N GLY A 89 0.90 -9.71 -1.37
CA GLY A 89 -0.01 -9.64 -2.52
C GLY A 89 -0.38 -8.22 -2.96
N LEU A 90 -0.42 -7.26 -2.02
CA LEU A 90 -0.68 -5.84 -2.33
C LEU A 90 0.56 -5.05 -2.74
N SER A 91 1.75 -5.62 -2.63
CA SER A 91 3.00 -4.93 -2.96
C SER A 91 3.20 -4.76 -4.46
N GLU A 92 2.76 -5.72 -5.28
CA GLU A 92 2.79 -5.59 -6.75
C GLU A 92 1.89 -4.45 -7.26
N PRO A 93 0.57 -4.41 -6.96
CA PRO A 93 -0.27 -3.33 -7.46
C PRO A 93 0.14 -1.95 -6.92
N ALA A 94 0.56 -1.86 -5.65
CA ALA A 94 1.07 -0.60 -5.09
C ALA A 94 2.36 -0.13 -5.78
N TRP A 95 3.28 -1.05 -6.09
CA TRP A 95 4.50 -0.71 -6.82
C TRP A 95 4.20 -0.20 -8.23
N ALA A 96 3.28 -0.84 -8.95
CA ALA A 96 2.84 -0.39 -10.27
C ALA A 96 2.23 1.03 -10.21
N THR A 97 1.26 1.26 -9.32
CA THR A 97 0.64 2.60 -9.14
C THR A 97 1.68 3.66 -8.77
N ALA A 98 2.64 3.33 -7.91
CA ALA A 98 3.69 4.28 -7.54
C ALA A 98 4.57 4.64 -8.75
N ILE A 99 4.95 3.67 -9.58
CA ILE A 99 5.73 3.93 -10.81
C ILE A 99 4.97 4.86 -11.76
N GLU A 100 3.67 4.64 -11.95
CA GLU A 100 2.85 5.50 -12.82
C GLU A 100 2.91 6.97 -12.39
N VAL A 101 2.78 7.23 -11.09
CA VAL A 101 2.86 8.59 -10.54
C VAL A 101 4.27 9.16 -10.61
N LEU A 102 5.29 8.36 -10.31
CA LEU A 102 6.70 8.79 -10.36
C LEU A 102 7.10 9.20 -11.78
N VAL A 103 6.79 8.36 -12.76
CA VAL A 103 7.07 8.63 -14.18
C VAL A 103 6.28 9.85 -14.66
N ALA A 104 5.01 9.99 -14.26
CA ALA A 104 4.20 11.17 -14.60
C ALA A 104 4.74 12.48 -14.01
N ASN A 105 5.56 12.42 -12.96
CA ASN A 105 6.23 13.56 -12.35
C ASN A 105 7.70 13.72 -12.81
N ASP A 106 8.12 13.02 -13.88
CA ASP A 106 9.49 13.03 -14.40
C ASP A 106 10.55 12.61 -13.36
N VAL A 107 10.17 11.78 -12.39
CA VAL A 107 11.12 11.19 -11.43
C VAL A 107 11.82 10.01 -12.11
N THR A 108 13.15 10.06 -12.17
CA THR A 108 14.02 8.99 -12.71
C THR A 108 14.44 8.00 -11.64
#